data_AF-A0A1B2DDL0-F1
#
_entry.id   AF-A0A1B2DDL0-F1
#
_cell.length_a   1.000
_cell.length_b   1.000
_cell.length_c   1.000
_cell.angle_alpha   90.00
_cell.angle_beta   90.00
_cell.angle_gamma   90.00
#
_symmetry.space_group_name_H-M   'P 1'
#
loop_
_entity.id
_entity.type
_entity.pdbx_description
1 polymer ?
#
loop_
_entity_poly.entity_id
_entity_poly.type
_entity_poly.pdbx_seq_one_letter_code
_entity_poly.pdbx_strand_id
1 'polypeptide(L)'
;MTIYQALLETGVVRFGFNGQITSISGIPIGGNISYLLRLNGRVIPSTLLNFPLQRNDAVALELIYSPSGRQSDEDLADISDVTQHS
;
A
#
# COMPACT_ATOMS: atom_id res chain seq x y z
N MET A 1 10.76 -11.73 -15.22
CA MET A 1 10.85 -10.64 -14.24
C MET A 1 9.55 -10.60 -13.46
N THR A 2 9.60 -10.49 -12.13
CA THR A 2 8.43 -10.31 -11.26
C THR A 2 8.22 -8.83 -10.92
N ILE A 3 7.08 -8.48 -10.31
CA ILE A 3 6.85 -7.14 -9.77
C ILE A 3 7.95 -6.74 -8.78
N TYR A 4 8.31 -7.64 -7.87
CA TYR A 4 9.40 -7.45 -6.91
C TYR A 4 10.71 -7.09 -7.62
N GLN A 5 11.11 -7.87 -8.63
CA GLN A 5 12.36 -7.65 -9.35
C GLN A 5 12.35 -6.31 -10.09
N ALA A 6 11.24 -5.97 -10.77
CA ALA A 6 11.12 -4.70 -11.47
C ALA A 6 11.21 -3.50 -10.52
N LEU A 7 10.56 -3.57 -9.36
CA LEU A 7 10.65 -2.52 -8.34
C LEU A 7 12.04 -2.43 -7.71
N LEU A 8 12.70 -3.57 -7.47
CA LEU A 8 14.07 -3.62 -6.94
C LEU A 8 15.07 -2.99 -7.92
N GLU A 9 14.93 -3.28 -9.22
CA GLU A 9 15.79 -2.73 -10.28
C GLU A 9 15.70 -1.21 -10.41
N THR A 10 14.62 -0.57 -9.95
CA THR A 10 14.54 0.90 -9.91
C THR A 10 15.54 1.53 -8.95
N GLY A 11 16.01 0.79 -7.93
CA GLY A 11 16.83 1.32 -6.83
C GLY A 11 16.09 2.26 -5.87
N VAL A 12 14.82 2.58 -6.15
CA VAL A 12 13.99 3.51 -5.36
C VAL A 12 13.27 2.78 -4.23
N VAL A 13 12.97 1.49 -4.40
CA VAL A 13 12.22 0.68 -3.45
C VAL A 13 13.18 -0.20 -2.65
N ARG A 14 13.04 -0.19 -1.32
CA ARG A 14 13.77 -1.10 -0.43
C ARG A 14 12.83 -2.16 0.12
N PHE A 15 13.39 -3.36 0.27
CA PHE A 15 12.69 -4.53 0.79
C PHE A 15 13.32 -5.01 2.09
N GLY A 16 12.49 -5.58 2.96
CA GLY A 16 12.88 -6.20 4.22
C GLY A 16 13.12 -7.71 4.09
N PHE A 17 13.39 -8.36 5.23
CA PHE A 17 13.81 -9.76 5.32
C PHE A 17 12.80 -10.78 4.75
N ASN A 18 11.52 -10.45 4.66
CA ASN A 18 10.44 -11.30 4.13
C ASN A 18 9.91 -10.81 2.77
N GLY A 19 10.63 -9.92 2.08
CA GLY A 19 10.19 -9.37 0.80
C GLY A 19 9.11 -8.28 0.90
N GLN A 20 8.77 -7.81 2.10
CA GLN A 20 7.89 -6.65 2.28
C GLN A 20 8.59 -5.36 1.86
N ILE A 21 7.86 -4.41 1.29
CA ILE A 21 8.37 -3.06 1.01
C ILE A 21 8.55 -2.31 2.34
N THR A 22 9.77 -1.83 2.59
CA THR A 22 10.13 -1.08 3.81
C THR A 22 10.35 0.40 3.56
N SER A 23 10.72 0.80 2.34
CA SER A 23 10.75 2.19 1.94
C SER A 23 10.57 2.39 0.44
N ILE A 24 10.06 3.57 0.07
CA ILE A 24 9.88 4.02 -1.32
C ILE A 24 10.48 5.42 -1.43
N SER A 25 11.45 5.60 -2.32
CA SER A 25 12.16 6.88 -2.51
C SER A 25 12.75 7.47 -1.23
N GLY A 26 13.24 6.59 -0.34
CA GLY A 26 13.79 6.98 0.96
C GLY A 26 12.75 7.24 2.06
N ILE A 27 11.46 7.22 1.74
CA ILE A 27 10.37 7.39 2.73
C ILE A 27 10.06 6.02 3.36
N PRO A 28 10.21 5.85 4.69
CA PRO A 28 9.86 4.60 5.36
C PRO A 28 8.35 4.32 5.29
N ILE A 29 8.00 3.05 5.05
CA ILE A 29 6.61 2.58 5.14
C ILE A 29 6.31 2.13 6.56
N GLY A 30 5.17 2.56 7.11
CA GLY A 30 4.73 2.31 8.47
C GLY A 30 4.20 3.57 9.16
N GLY A 31 3.56 3.38 10.33
CA GLY A 31 2.91 4.48 11.04
C GLY A 31 1.84 5.16 10.19
N ASN A 32 2.03 6.45 9.92
CA ASN A 32 1.11 7.27 9.12
C ASN A 32 1.39 7.20 7.62
N ILE A 33 2.36 6.40 7.17
CA ILE A 33 2.71 6.25 5.75
C ILE A 33 2.38 4.83 5.30
N SER A 34 1.55 4.73 4.27
CA SER A 34 1.23 3.48 3.58
C SER A 34 1.41 3.64 2.07
N TYR A 35 1.10 2.60 1.30
CA TYR A 35 1.16 2.65 -0.15
C TYR A 35 0.08 1.81 -0.82
N LEU A 36 -0.25 2.16 -2.06
CA LEU A 36 -0.98 1.29 -2.99
C LEU A 36 -0.04 0.77 -4.06
N LEU A 37 -0.13 -0.54 -4.33
CA LEU A 37 0.53 -1.17 -5.46
C LEU A 37 -0.48 -1.26 -6.61
N ARG A 38 -0.10 -0.77 -7.79
CA ARG A 38 -0.93 -0.84 -8.99
C ARG A 38 -0.22 -1.61 -10.09
N LEU A 39 -0.97 -2.48 -10.76
CA LEU A 39 -0.56 -3.14 -12.00
C LEU A 39 -1.53 -2.74 -13.11
N ASN A 40 -1.03 -2.09 -14.15
CA ASN A 40 -1.84 -1.59 -15.27
C ASN A 40 -3.04 -0.74 -14.81
N GLY A 41 -2.81 0.10 -13.79
CA GLY A 41 -3.83 0.97 -13.19
C GLY A 41 -4.71 0.32 -12.11
N ARG A 42 -4.74 -1.01 -12.00
CA ARG A 42 -5.52 -1.73 -10.98
C ARG A 42 -4.76 -1.86 -9.67
N VAL A 43 -5.39 -1.50 -8.55
CA VAL A 43 -4.83 -1.76 -7.22
C VAL A 43 -4.79 -3.26 -6.98
N ILE A 44 -3.63 -3.76 -6.56
CA ILE A 44 -3.38 -5.16 -6.25
C ILE A 44 -2.79 -5.29 -4.84
N PRO A 45 -3.00 -6.42 -4.14
CA PRO A 45 -2.40 -6.64 -2.84
C PRO A 45 -0.88 -6.85 -2.97
N SER A 46 -0.13 -6.43 -1.94
CA SER A 46 1.33 -6.60 -1.86
C SER A 46 1.77 -8.07 -1.81
N THR A 47 0.87 -9.00 -1.50
CA THR A 47 1.12 -10.45 -1.60
C THR A 47 1.43 -10.90 -3.04
N LEU A 48 1.09 -10.09 -4.05
CA LEU A 48 1.37 -10.35 -5.46
C LEU A 48 2.73 -9.79 -5.94
N LEU A 49 3.63 -9.38 -5.04
CA LEU A 49 4.98 -8.94 -5.45
C LEU A 49 5.76 -10.01 -6.26
N ASN A 50 5.48 -11.29 -6.05
CA ASN A 50 6.09 -12.38 -6.84
C ASN A 50 5.36 -12.69 -8.16
N PHE A 51 4.30 -11.95 -8.50
CA PHE A 51 3.57 -12.14 -9.75
C PHE A 51 4.46 -11.80 -10.96
N PRO A 52 4.44 -12.61 -12.03
CA PRO A 52 5.25 -12.36 -13.22
C PRO A 52 4.72 -11.18 -14.03
N LEU A 53 5.62 -10.31 -14.47
CA LEU A 53 5.31 -9.22 -15.41
C LEU A 53 5.42 -9.69 -16.85
N GLN A 54 4.51 -9.19 -17.68
CA GLN A 54 4.55 -9.30 -19.14
C GLN A 54 5.19 -8.05 -19.77
N ARG A 55 5.55 -8.17 -21.05
CA ARG A 55 6.00 -7.01 -21.83
C ARG A 55 4.88 -5.97 -21.88
N ASN A 56 5.22 -4.71 -21.64
CA ASN A 56 4.31 -3.55 -21.60
C ASN A 56 3.43 -3.45 -20.34
N ASP A 57 3.61 -4.31 -19.34
CA ASP A 57 3.00 -4.06 -18.04
C ASP A 57 3.60 -2.80 -17.39
N ALA A 58 2.74 -2.03 -16.72
CA ALA A 58 3.12 -0.87 -15.92
C ALA A 58 2.84 -1.15 -14.44
N VAL A 59 3.89 -1.05 -13.62
CA VAL A 59 3.79 -1.11 -12.16
C VAL A 59 3.92 0.30 -11.60
N ALA A 60 3.02 0.67 -10.69
CA ALA A 60 3.09 1.94 -9.98
C ALA A 60 2.95 1.73 -8.48
N LEU A 61 3.63 2.60 -7.72
CA LEU A 61 3.49 2.73 -6.28
C LEU A 61 2.98 4.14 -5.97
N GLU A 62 1.94 4.22 -5.16
CA GLU A 62 1.34 5.47 -4.72
C GLU A 62 1.53 5.58 -3.20
N LEU A 63 2.20 6.62 -2.73
CA LEU A 63 2.39 6.86 -1.30
C LEU A 63 1.16 7.55 -0.72
N ILE A 64 0.67 7.04 0.41
CA ILE A 64 -0.46 7.62 1.14
C ILE A 64 0.05 8.08 2.51
N TYR A 65 -0.24 9.33 2.85
CA TYR A 65 -0.01 9.87 4.18
C TYR A 65 -1.35 10.04 4.90
N SER A 66 -1.51 9.35 6.03
CA SER A 66 -2.68 9.40 6.90
C SER A 66 -2.29 10.03 8.25
N PRO A 67 -2.43 11.35 8.42
CA PRO A 67 -1.91 12.09 9.59
C PRO A 67 -2.50 11.65 10.94
N SER A 68 -3.72 11.12 10.93
CA SER A 68 -4.31 10.43 12.06
C SER A 68 -4.19 8.93 11.82
N GLY A 69 -3.44 8.20 12.64
CA GLY A 69 -3.47 6.73 12.68
C GLY A 69 -4.81 6.15 13.15
N ARG A 70 -5.93 6.87 12.97
CA ARG A 70 -7.29 6.43 13.24
C ARG A 70 -7.90 5.92 11.94
N GLN A 71 -8.53 4.75 12.05
CA GLN A 71 -9.56 4.28 11.12
C GLN A 71 -10.46 5.45 10.75
N SER A 72 -10.72 5.59 9.46
CA SER A 72 -11.58 6.61 8.85
C SER A 72 -12.86 6.81 9.67
N ASP A 73 -13.29 8.06 9.85
CA ASP A 73 -14.50 8.43 10.62
C ASP A 73 -15.78 7.71 10.12
N GLU A 74 -15.73 7.13 8.92
CA GLU A 74 -16.76 6.25 8.35
C GLU A 74 -17.04 5.00 9.19
N ASP A 75 -16.04 4.46 9.92
CA ASP A 75 -16.24 3.30 10.82
C ASP A 75 -16.87 3.69 12.18
N LEU A 76 -16.85 4.98 12.54
CA LEU A 76 -17.33 5.50 13.84
C LEU A 76 -18.78 6.01 13.80
N ALA A 77 -19.35 6.20 12.61
CA ALA A 77 -20.73 6.68 12.47
C ALA A 77 -21.79 5.66 12.93
N ASP A 78 -21.47 4.37 12.94
CA ASP A 78 -22.41 3.26 13.23
C ASP A 78 -22.77 3.08 14.72
N ILE A 79 -22.08 3.75 15.64
CA ILE A 79 -22.34 3.61 17.10
C ILE A 79 -23.22 4.72 17.69
N SER A 80 -23.65 5.69 16.89
CA SER A 80 -24.41 6.85 17.39
C SER A 80 -25.92 6.61 17.56
N ASP A 81 -26.48 5.50 17.08
CA ASP A 81 -27.93 5.28 17.02
C ASP A 81 -28.56 4.45 18.18
N VAL A 82 -27.81 4.08 19.23
CA VAL A 82 -28.33 3.15 20.28
C VAL A 82 -28.72 3.83 21.61
N THR A 83 -28.56 5.14 21.76
CA THR A 83 -28.91 5.82 23.03
C THR A 83 -29.70 7.10 22.83
N GLN A 84 -30.95 6.97 22.37
CA GLN A 84 -32.02 7.91 22.73
C GLN A 84 -33.42 7.30 22.49
N HIS A 85 -33.89 6.51 23.45
CA HIS A 85 -35.31 6.52 23.80
C HIS A 85 -35.46 6.33 25.31
N SER A 86 -35.96 7.38 25.94
CA SER A 86 -36.38 7.43 27.34
C SER A 86 -37.72 6.71 27.54
#